data_AF-A0A2V6ZQI4-F1
#
_entry.id   AF-A0A2V6ZQI4-F1
#
_cell.length_a   1.000
_cell.length_b   1.000
_cell.length_c   1.000
_cell.angle_alpha   90.00
_cell.angle_beta   90.00
_cell.angle_gamma   90.00
#
_symmetry.space_group_name_H-M   'P 1'
#
loop_
_entity.id
_entity.type
_entity.pdbx_description
1 polymer ?
#
loop_
_entity_poly.entity_id
_entity_poly.type
_entity_poly.pdbx_seq_one_letter_code
_entity_poly.pdbx_strand_id
1 'polypeptide(L)'
;MLSLTQSLPARSADLQAALHADPNGFPFKTELSLAPLLAFWGKKFGDDTSAKGTFVRMVREQVKQVPELMVPITDLGVIERHRQLVDLLMAGIFAPAFFEQEFSAVLVPFQLKSFYATPPFDQLLRGEDGTLRGRVNLDPPMVSAMRLFFAYALVLERVYGVDLIVDYPLILTVPDPETGLDRHFKMEFDWRFVEVKPVGTIPTLTDEVRRRLRRDLLDPELLREVLPPERFVFHGFTVFRAIEVTDQEVLSSLERDLIDKESIVSSTRFGALQAKLRTLFRRPELRFGLAALDGDQVLVLNYGAECEHACIFADSRHHTVDEFRGSVYERAVVQESPLIVEDLAEMPDRTPADDDLLQFGLRNIIVAPLLYQGRVIGTLELGSPRPGDLDATHLPKLHQILPLFSMAVQRSMEELNARIQAFIKEKCTAIHPVVEWRFRKAVLKGIEHRAEDADDAGVEIEPIVFERIYPLYALSDIRGSSTQRSLAIQADLLTQLGLARDVVRAAHDAKRLPGLHELLYRVDKQVGKIQNHLHSGDEVSIIAFLRSDVEALFDHLQTFGPPVRERIEAYRAALAPKIGTVYDRRRLFE
;
A
#
# COMPACT_ATOMS: atom_id res chain seq x y z
N MET A 1 -19.35 5.53 -18.06
CA MET A 1 -18.50 5.39 -16.86
C MET A 1 -17.60 4.19 -17.07
N LEU A 2 -16.37 4.38 -17.53
CA LEU A 2 -15.36 3.35 -17.46
C LEU A 2 -14.66 3.50 -16.11
N SER A 3 -14.83 2.53 -15.22
CA SER A 3 -13.92 2.35 -14.09
C SER A 3 -12.59 1.86 -14.66
N LEU A 4 -11.67 2.79 -14.93
CA LEU A 4 -10.25 2.49 -15.11
C LEU A 4 -9.65 2.16 -13.73
N THR A 5 -10.12 1.07 -13.13
CA THR A 5 -9.60 0.49 -11.89
C THR A 5 -8.94 -0.84 -12.25
N GLN A 6 -7.82 -0.77 -12.95
CA GLN A 6 -6.83 -1.84 -12.97
C GLN A 6 -5.45 -1.22 -12.72
N SER A 7 -4.76 -1.81 -11.74
CA SER A 7 -3.42 -1.46 -11.28
C SER A 7 -2.44 -1.32 -12.44
N LEU A 8 -1.98 -0.10 -12.70
CA LEU A 8 -0.95 0.18 -13.69
C LEU A 8 0.13 1.04 -13.02
N PRO A 9 1.42 0.80 -13.31
CA PRO A 9 2.51 1.66 -12.85
C PRO A 9 2.21 3.10 -13.28
N ALA A 10 2.73 4.09 -12.55
CA ALA A 10 2.49 5.51 -12.85
C ALA A 10 2.76 5.81 -14.33
N ARG A 11 1.69 5.88 -15.13
CA ARG A 11 1.72 6.08 -16.57
C ARG A 11 2.08 7.54 -16.81
N SER A 12 3.24 7.77 -17.36
CA SER A 12 3.79 9.11 -17.54
C SER A 12 4.46 9.21 -18.90
N ALA A 13 4.01 10.14 -19.72
CA ALA A 13 4.60 10.44 -21.03
C ALA A 13 5.18 11.85 -21.03
N ASP A 14 6.40 11.99 -21.56
CA ASP A 14 6.91 13.31 -21.92
C ASP A 14 6.05 13.86 -23.06
N LEU A 15 5.42 15.02 -22.82
CA LEU A 15 4.45 15.58 -23.73
C LEU A 15 5.09 15.99 -25.06
N GLN A 16 6.29 16.58 -25.04
CA GLN A 16 6.97 17.03 -26.25
C GLN A 16 7.42 15.83 -27.08
N ALA A 17 8.02 14.84 -26.44
CA ALA A 17 8.42 13.60 -27.10
C ALA A 17 7.21 12.89 -27.74
N ALA A 18 6.06 12.84 -27.05
CA ALA A 18 4.84 12.25 -27.58
C ALA A 18 4.31 13.04 -28.80
N LEU A 19 4.37 14.37 -28.78
CA LEU A 19 3.99 15.22 -29.91
C LEU A 19 4.92 15.05 -31.12
N HIS A 20 6.23 14.92 -30.89
CA HIS A 20 7.22 14.73 -31.95
C HIS A 20 7.24 13.32 -32.53
N ALA A 21 6.91 12.30 -31.74
CA ALA A 21 6.83 10.93 -32.20
C ALA A 21 5.70 10.69 -33.22
N ASP A 22 4.66 11.52 -33.19
CA ASP A 22 3.52 11.44 -34.09
C ASP A 22 3.14 12.83 -34.68
N PRO A 23 3.99 13.41 -35.55
CA PRO A 23 3.76 14.75 -36.10
C PRO A 23 2.48 14.84 -36.95
N ASN A 24 2.10 13.73 -37.59
CA ASN A 24 0.88 13.58 -38.38
C ASN A 24 -0.30 13.05 -37.55
N GLY A 25 -0.12 12.86 -36.24
CA GLY A 25 -1.10 12.26 -35.33
C GLY A 25 -2.37 13.07 -35.14
N PHE A 26 -2.34 14.34 -35.54
CA PHE A 26 -3.49 15.23 -35.51
C PHE A 26 -3.92 15.59 -36.95
N PRO A 27 -4.93 14.90 -37.51
CA PRO A 27 -5.29 15.00 -38.93
C PRO A 27 -6.11 16.25 -39.30
N PHE A 28 -6.53 17.04 -38.30
CA PHE A 28 -7.36 18.22 -38.56
C PHE A 28 -6.51 19.44 -38.91
N LYS A 29 -6.98 20.20 -39.90
CA LYS A 29 -6.38 21.51 -40.20
C LYS A 29 -6.72 22.49 -39.07
N THR A 30 -5.69 23.20 -38.59
CA THR A 30 -5.82 24.21 -37.54
C THR A 30 -5.28 25.54 -38.02
N GLU A 31 -6.01 26.61 -37.72
CA GLU A 31 -5.65 27.99 -38.03
C GLU A 31 -5.74 28.86 -36.77
N LEU A 32 -4.64 29.52 -36.42
CA LEU A 32 -4.64 30.52 -35.36
C LEU A 32 -5.41 31.76 -35.82
N SER A 33 -6.32 32.26 -34.98
CA SER A 33 -7.08 33.49 -35.27
C SER A 33 -7.57 34.15 -34.00
N LEU A 34 -7.46 35.48 -33.93
CA LEU A 34 -8.01 36.29 -32.82
C LEU A 34 -9.44 36.75 -33.10
N ALA A 35 -9.95 36.51 -34.32
CA ALA A 35 -11.29 36.95 -34.73
C ALA A 35 -12.42 36.41 -33.82
N PRO A 36 -12.41 35.15 -33.33
CA PRO A 36 -13.48 34.66 -32.46
C PRO A 36 -13.62 35.44 -31.14
N LEU A 37 -12.52 35.94 -30.57
CA LEU A 37 -12.55 36.78 -29.37
C LEU A 37 -13.27 38.11 -29.63
N LEU A 38 -12.95 38.75 -30.75
CA LEU A 38 -13.54 40.03 -31.14
C LEU A 38 -15.02 39.87 -31.48
N ALA A 39 -15.39 38.78 -32.16
CA ALA A 39 -16.78 38.43 -32.43
C ALA A 39 -17.56 38.20 -31.13
N PHE A 40 -16.97 37.49 -30.17
CA PHE A 40 -17.55 37.27 -28.85
C PHE A 40 -17.80 38.58 -28.10
N TRP A 41 -16.81 39.47 -28.05
CA TRP A 41 -16.97 40.79 -27.41
C TRP A 41 -17.99 41.66 -28.12
N GLY A 42 -17.99 41.68 -29.46
CA GLY A 42 -18.98 42.43 -30.24
C GLY A 42 -20.41 41.97 -29.95
N LYS A 43 -20.63 40.66 -29.80
CA LYS A 43 -21.95 40.10 -29.50
C LYS A 43 -22.41 40.35 -28.05
N LYS A 44 -21.50 40.26 -27.07
CA LYS A 44 -21.86 40.38 -25.64
C LYS A 44 -21.80 41.81 -25.08
N PHE A 45 -20.94 42.66 -25.63
CA PHE A 45 -20.60 43.97 -25.06
C PHE A 45 -20.71 45.09 -26.11
N GLY A 46 -21.54 44.91 -27.13
CA GLY A 46 -21.79 45.92 -28.16
C GLY A 46 -22.56 47.16 -27.69
N ASP A 47 -22.97 47.22 -26.41
CA ASP A 47 -23.55 48.41 -25.82
C ASP A 47 -22.46 49.43 -25.46
N ASP A 48 -22.32 50.41 -26.33
CA ASP A 48 -21.35 51.51 -26.30
C ASP A 48 -21.47 52.43 -25.07
N THR A 49 -22.50 52.28 -24.24
CA THR A 49 -22.71 53.10 -23.03
C THR A 49 -22.03 52.53 -21.78
N SER A 50 -21.74 51.24 -21.76
CA SER A 50 -21.09 50.59 -20.62
C SER A 50 -19.56 50.79 -20.64
N ALA A 51 -18.91 50.74 -19.48
CA ALA A 51 -17.44 50.76 -19.40
C ALA A 51 -16.80 49.62 -20.21
N LYS A 52 -17.46 48.44 -20.22
CA LYS A 52 -17.03 47.27 -21.01
C LYS A 52 -17.18 47.52 -22.51
N GLY A 53 -18.28 48.12 -22.95
CA GLY A 53 -18.49 48.45 -24.37
C GLY A 53 -17.53 49.53 -24.87
N THR A 54 -17.21 50.53 -24.03
CA THR A 54 -16.20 51.53 -24.35
C THR A 54 -14.82 50.91 -24.57
N PHE A 55 -14.41 49.99 -23.68
CA PHE A 55 -13.17 49.22 -23.84
C PHE A 55 -13.18 48.41 -25.14
N VAL A 56 -14.24 47.62 -25.38
CA VAL A 56 -14.36 46.80 -26.60
C VAL A 56 -14.33 47.64 -27.87
N ARG A 57 -14.98 48.81 -27.88
CA ARG A 57 -14.92 49.76 -29.00
C ARG A 57 -13.49 50.25 -29.23
N MET A 58 -12.77 50.63 -28.18
CA MET A 58 -11.38 51.08 -28.28
C MET A 58 -10.49 50.00 -28.89
N VAL A 59 -10.58 48.76 -28.39
CA VAL A 59 -9.79 47.64 -28.93
C VAL A 59 -10.16 47.38 -30.40
N ARG A 60 -11.45 47.39 -30.74
CA ARG A 60 -11.91 47.14 -32.11
C ARG A 60 -11.36 48.16 -33.12
N GLU A 61 -11.33 49.45 -32.76
CA GLU A 61 -10.77 50.46 -33.66
C GLU A 61 -9.26 50.32 -33.85
N GLN A 62 -8.51 49.93 -32.81
CA GLN A 62 -7.09 49.63 -32.95
C GLN A 62 -6.83 48.39 -33.81
N VAL A 63 -7.62 47.32 -33.63
CA VAL A 63 -7.47 46.10 -34.43
C VAL A 63 -7.81 46.34 -35.91
N LYS A 64 -8.76 47.21 -36.24
CA LYS A 64 -9.04 47.59 -37.65
C LYS A 64 -7.83 48.20 -38.36
N GLN A 65 -6.92 48.83 -37.62
CA GLN A 65 -5.68 49.40 -38.18
C GLN A 65 -4.61 48.32 -38.43
N VAL A 66 -4.82 47.09 -37.94
CA VAL A 66 -3.91 45.96 -38.10
C VAL A 66 -4.66 44.76 -38.71
N PRO A 67 -4.96 44.78 -40.01
CA PRO A 67 -5.71 43.69 -40.67
C PRO A 67 -5.03 42.32 -40.56
N GLU A 68 -3.70 42.28 -40.38
CA GLU A 68 -2.91 41.05 -40.20
C GLU A 68 -3.38 40.22 -38.99
N LEU A 69 -3.93 40.85 -37.94
CA LEU A 69 -4.46 40.15 -36.76
C LEU A 69 -5.90 39.64 -36.95
N MET A 70 -6.56 40.03 -38.04
CA MET A 70 -7.95 39.65 -38.35
C MET A 70 -8.05 38.46 -39.30
N VAL A 71 -6.96 38.10 -39.97
CA VAL A 71 -6.86 36.94 -40.85
C VAL A 71 -6.21 35.76 -40.12
N PRO A 72 -6.33 34.51 -40.63
CA PRO A 72 -5.58 33.39 -40.10
C PRO A 72 -4.08 33.69 -39.98
N ILE A 73 -3.54 33.59 -38.78
CA ILE A 73 -2.14 33.88 -38.46
C ILE A 73 -1.31 32.62 -38.72
N THR A 74 -0.47 32.66 -39.74
CA THR A 74 0.42 31.55 -40.12
C THR A 74 1.85 31.73 -39.59
N ASP A 75 2.28 32.99 -39.38
CA ASP A 75 3.56 33.36 -38.80
C ASP A 75 3.34 33.96 -37.40
N LEU A 76 3.85 33.29 -36.36
CA LEU A 76 3.80 33.79 -34.99
C LEU A 76 4.61 35.07 -34.79
N GLY A 77 5.54 35.41 -35.69
CA GLY A 77 6.25 36.69 -35.68
C GLY A 77 5.32 37.90 -35.81
N VAL A 78 4.10 37.74 -36.35
CA VAL A 78 3.07 38.80 -36.37
C VAL A 78 2.61 39.16 -34.95
N ILE A 79 2.54 38.18 -34.04
CA ILE A 79 2.14 38.39 -32.64
C ILE A 79 3.16 39.30 -31.95
N GLU A 80 4.46 39.03 -32.15
CA GLU A 80 5.54 39.83 -31.56
C GLU A 80 5.61 41.24 -32.16
N ARG A 81 5.44 41.36 -33.48
CA ARG A 81 5.40 42.67 -34.16
C ARG A 81 4.30 43.60 -33.62
N HIS A 82 3.18 43.03 -33.17
CA HIS A 82 2.03 43.78 -32.66
C HIS A 82 1.79 43.56 -31.16
N ARG A 83 2.84 43.28 -30.39
CA ARG A 83 2.75 42.85 -28.99
C ARG A 83 1.85 43.73 -28.12
N GLN A 84 1.97 45.06 -28.22
CA GLN A 84 1.15 46.00 -27.42
C GLN A 84 -0.36 45.83 -27.63
N LEU A 85 -0.79 45.60 -28.87
CA LEU A 85 -2.19 45.37 -29.18
C LEU A 85 -2.65 43.99 -28.73
N VAL A 86 -1.76 42.99 -28.83
CA VAL A 86 -2.03 41.64 -28.31
C VAL A 86 -2.15 41.68 -26.78
N ASP A 87 -1.29 42.39 -26.06
CA ASP A 87 -1.39 42.56 -24.61
C ASP A 87 -2.75 43.19 -24.22
N LEU A 88 -3.20 44.20 -24.97
CA LEU A 88 -4.52 44.80 -24.76
C LEU A 88 -5.67 43.81 -24.98
N LEU A 89 -5.59 42.97 -26.03
CA LEU A 89 -6.56 41.90 -26.28
C LEU A 89 -6.55 40.86 -25.14
N MET A 90 -5.36 40.48 -24.69
CA MET A 90 -5.18 39.46 -23.68
C MET A 90 -5.56 39.94 -22.28
N ALA A 91 -5.50 41.24 -21.99
CA ALA A 91 -6.01 41.82 -20.74
C ALA A 91 -7.52 41.61 -20.53
N GLY A 92 -8.28 41.32 -21.59
CA GLY A 92 -9.68 40.93 -21.48
C GLY A 92 -9.91 39.44 -21.18
N ILE A 93 -8.86 38.62 -21.23
CA ILE A 93 -8.86 37.17 -20.93
C ILE A 93 -8.16 36.91 -19.60
N PHE A 94 -6.97 37.49 -19.42
CA PHE A 94 -6.15 37.41 -18.23
C PHE A 94 -6.31 38.71 -17.45
N ALA A 95 -6.83 38.61 -16.23
CA ALA A 95 -6.99 39.78 -15.39
C ALA A 95 -5.61 40.34 -15.03
N PRO A 96 -5.33 41.65 -15.28
CA PRO A 96 -4.02 42.24 -14.98
C PRO A 96 -3.58 42.06 -13.53
N ALA A 97 -4.53 41.99 -12.59
CA ALA A 97 -4.25 41.81 -11.17
C ALA A 97 -3.63 40.43 -10.84
N PHE A 98 -3.88 39.40 -11.65
CA PHE A 98 -3.41 38.02 -11.42
C PHE A 98 -2.36 37.57 -12.45
N PHE A 99 -1.97 38.47 -13.37
CA PHE A 99 -1.12 38.14 -14.52
C PHE A 99 0.26 37.58 -14.12
N GLU A 100 0.83 38.07 -13.02
CA GLU A 100 2.13 37.65 -12.50
C GLU A 100 2.07 36.36 -11.62
N GLN A 101 0.86 35.84 -11.35
CA GLN A 101 0.66 34.75 -10.38
C GLN A 101 0.03 33.51 -11.00
N GLU A 102 -0.81 33.68 -12.02
CA GLU A 102 -1.47 32.56 -12.69
C GLU A 102 -0.53 31.83 -13.65
N PHE A 103 -0.72 30.51 -13.78
CA PHE A 103 -0.08 29.70 -14.81
C PHE A 103 -1.04 29.57 -16.00
N SER A 104 -1.12 30.63 -16.80
CA SER A 104 -2.12 30.75 -17.87
C SER A 104 -1.46 31.06 -19.22
N ALA A 105 -2.02 30.51 -20.29
CA ALA A 105 -1.55 30.75 -21.65
C ALA A 105 -2.68 30.73 -22.67
N VAL A 106 -2.43 31.27 -23.86
CA VAL A 106 -3.24 30.98 -25.04
C VAL A 106 -2.42 30.15 -26.03
N LEU A 107 -3.05 29.07 -26.47
CA LEU A 107 -2.44 28.04 -27.30
C LEU A 107 -3.07 28.05 -28.69
N VAL A 108 -2.26 27.74 -29.70
CA VAL A 108 -2.78 27.34 -31.00
C VAL A 108 -3.64 26.07 -30.82
N PRO A 109 -4.88 26.02 -31.34
CA PRO A 109 -5.81 24.94 -31.02
C PRO A 109 -5.20 23.55 -31.28
N PHE A 110 -5.28 22.65 -30.31
CA PHE A 110 -4.78 21.26 -30.41
C PHE A 110 -3.29 21.07 -30.76
N GLN A 111 -2.52 22.14 -30.95
CA GLN A 111 -1.06 22.08 -31.18
C GLN A 111 -0.26 22.20 -29.90
N LEU A 112 -0.89 22.63 -28.79
CA LEU A 112 -0.24 22.87 -27.49
C LEU A 112 0.94 23.85 -27.56
N LYS A 113 0.98 24.68 -28.61
CA LYS A 113 1.98 25.72 -28.83
C LYS A 113 1.46 27.05 -28.33
N SER A 114 2.17 27.63 -27.36
CA SER A 114 1.83 28.94 -26.79
C SER A 114 2.39 30.07 -27.65
N PHE A 115 1.53 31.06 -27.93
CA PHE A 115 1.93 32.32 -28.56
C PHE A 115 1.82 33.53 -27.62
N TYR A 116 1.17 33.35 -26.46
CA TYR A 116 1.08 34.36 -25.42
C TYR A 116 0.81 33.68 -24.07
N ALA A 117 1.54 34.06 -23.03
CA ALA A 117 1.45 33.45 -21.71
C ALA A 117 1.75 34.45 -20.59
N THR A 118 1.31 34.11 -19.39
CA THR A 118 1.72 34.75 -18.14
C THR A 118 3.17 34.39 -17.79
N PRO A 119 3.92 35.26 -17.08
CA PRO A 119 5.32 34.99 -16.74
C PRO A 119 5.59 33.66 -16.00
N PRO A 120 4.78 33.22 -15.00
CA PRO A 120 5.00 31.93 -14.35
C PRO A 120 4.86 30.73 -15.30
N PHE A 121 3.92 30.80 -16.25
CA PHE A 121 3.77 29.78 -17.28
C PHE A 121 4.99 29.75 -18.21
N ASP A 122 5.47 30.90 -18.65
CA ASP A 122 6.58 30.99 -19.59
C ASP A 122 7.87 30.43 -18.97
N GLN A 123 8.10 30.68 -17.68
CA GLN A 123 9.26 30.19 -16.94
C GLN A 123 9.21 28.68 -16.67
N LEU A 124 8.04 28.16 -16.27
CA LEU A 124 7.94 26.80 -15.75
C LEU A 124 7.36 25.79 -16.75
N LEU A 125 6.40 26.19 -17.59
CA LEU A 125 5.56 25.28 -18.38
C LEU A 125 5.78 25.38 -19.89
N ARG A 126 6.52 26.37 -20.38
CA ARG A 126 6.84 26.51 -21.81
C ARG A 126 8.20 25.89 -22.13
N GLY A 127 8.24 25.07 -23.17
CA GLY A 127 9.46 24.53 -23.77
C GLY A 127 10.14 25.53 -24.71
N GLU A 128 11.38 25.22 -25.10
CA GLU A 128 12.19 26.09 -25.98
C GLU A 128 11.57 26.32 -27.37
N ASP A 129 10.83 25.33 -27.87
CA ASP A 129 10.09 25.40 -29.14
C ASP A 129 8.72 26.11 -29.02
N GLY A 130 8.40 26.58 -27.81
CA GLY A 130 7.14 27.24 -27.46
C GLY A 130 5.98 26.29 -27.18
N THR A 131 6.19 24.97 -27.20
CA THR A 131 5.17 23.99 -26.81
C THR A 131 5.09 23.83 -25.30
N LEU A 132 3.98 23.28 -24.80
CA LEU A 132 3.85 22.92 -23.40
C LEU A 132 4.87 21.82 -23.05
N ARG A 133 5.65 22.01 -21.99
CA ARG A 133 6.64 21.03 -21.51
C ARG A 133 6.16 20.33 -20.24
N GLY A 134 6.66 19.12 -20.03
CA GLY A 134 6.41 18.34 -18.83
C GLY A 134 5.85 16.95 -19.12
N ARG A 135 5.72 16.17 -18.05
CA ARG A 135 5.21 14.79 -18.09
C ARG A 135 3.73 14.78 -17.78
N VAL A 136 2.91 14.20 -18.66
CA VAL A 136 1.47 14.05 -18.43
C VAL A 136 1.15 12.66 -17.87
N ASN A 137 0.12 12.55 -17.03
CA ASN A 137 -0.40 11.29 -16.46
C ASN A 137 -1.08 10.35 -17.48
N LEU A 138 -0.51 10.23 -18.69
CA LEU A 138 -0.98 9.40 -19.80
C LEU A 138 0.18 8.59 -20.39
N ASP A 139 -0.11 7.48 -21.04
CA ASP A 139 0.87 6.79 -21.89
C ASP A 139 1.08 7.53 -23.22
N PRO A 140 2.23 7.39 -23.90
CA PRO A 140 2.50 8.10 -25.15
C PRO A 140 1.41 7.93 -26.23
N PRO A 141 0.88 6.72 -26.51
CA PRO A 141 -0.21 6.55 -27.49
C PRO A 141 -1.52 7.24 -27.07
N MET A 142 -1.76 7.34 -25.76
CA MET A 142 -2.98 7.93 -25.20
C MET A 142 -2.98 9.45 -25.34
N VAL A 143 -1.82 10.10 -25.41
CA VAL A 143 -1.71 11.54 -25.66
C VAL A 143 -2.33 11.92 -27.00
N SER A 144 -1.94 11.25 -28.09
CA SER A 144 -2.53 11.47 -29.42
C SER A 144 -4.02 11.11 -29.45
N ALA A 145 -4.41 10.00 -28.84
CA ALA A 145 -5.81 9.56 -28.77
C ALA A 145 -6.71 10.60 -28.05
N MET A 146 -6.26 11.13 -26.92
CA MET A 146 -7.00 12.16 -26.17
C MET A 146 -7.11 13.47 -26.96
N ARG A 147 -6.03 13.94 -27.60
CA ARG A 147 -6.08 15.12 -28.47
C ARG A 147 -7.09 14.97 -29.60
N LEU A 148 -7.09 13.81 -30.25
CA LEU A 148 -8.02 13.49 -31.33
C LEU A 148 -9.46 13.42 -30.82
N PHE A 149 -9.67 12.80 -29.66
CA PHE A 149 -10.98 12.69 -29.03
C PHE A 149 -11.56 14.06 -28.68
N PHE A 150 -10.80 14.95 -28.05
CA PHE A 150 -11.25 16.32 -27.74
C PHE A 150 -11.58 17.12 -29.02
N ALA A 151 -10.83 16.92 -30.10
CA ALA A 151 -11.13 17.55 -31.38
C ALA A 151 -12.49 17.08 -31.95
N TYR A 152 -12.74 15.76 -31.97
CA TYR A 152 -14.04 15.23 -32.39
C TYR A 152 -15.18 15.67 -31.48
N ALA A 153 -14.95 15.73 -30.15
CA ALA A 153 -15.94 16.22 -29.21
C ALA A 153 -16.34 17.66 -29.54
N LEU A 154 -15.37 18.53 -29.83
CA LEU A 154 -15.62 19.91 -30.22
C LEU A 154 -16.36 20.01 -31.58
N VAL A 155 -16.05 19.14 -32.55
CA VAL A 155 -16.79 19.07 -33.83
C VAL A 155 -18.25 18.69 -33.59
N LEU A 156 -18.49 17.67 -32.77
CA LEU A 156 -19.83 17.20 -32.42
C LEU A 156 -20.65 18.26 -31.70
N GLU A 157 -20.03 18.99 -30.78
CA GLU A 157 -20.66 20.10 -30.06
C GLU A 157 -21.03 21.24 -31.02
N ARG A 158 -20.07 21.73 -31.82
CA ARG A 158 -20.23 22.97 -32.59
C ARG A 158 -20.97 22.81 -33.91
N VAL A 159 -20.84 21.67 -34.58
CA VAL A 159 -21.48 21.42 -35.87
C VAL A 159 -22.82 20.70 -35.72
N TYR A 160 -22.93 19.81 -34.73
CA TYR A 160 -24.08 18.91 -34.59
C TYR A 160 -24.92 19.13 -33.33
N GLY A 161 -24.49 19.99 -32.41
CA GLY A 161 -25.17 20.25 -31.14
C GLY A 161 -25.20 19.05 -30.20
N VAL A 162 -24.23 18.12 -30.34
CA VAL A 162 -24.10 16.94 -29.49
C VAL A 162 -23.06 17.23 -28.42
N ASP A 163 -23.51 17.39 -27.18
CA ASP A 163 -22.62 17.62 -26.04
C ASP A 163 -22.03 16.31 -25.51
N LEU A 164 -20.72 16.31 -25.29
CA LEU A 164 -19.97 15.18 -24.75
C LEU A 164 -19.23 15.65 -23.51
N ILE A 165 -19.73 15.20 -22.35
CA ILE A 165 -19.09 15.47 -21.07
C ILE A 165 -17.89 14.54 -20.93
N VAL A 166 -16.70 15.11 -20.98
CA VAL A 166 -15.43 14.43 -20.78
C VAL A 166 -14.86 14.90 -19.45
N ASP A 167 -14.89 14.01 -18.46
CA ASP A 167 -14.34 14.28 -17.14
C ASP A 167 -13.13 13.36 -16.90
N TYR A 168 -11.97 13.79 -17.39
CA TYR A 168 -10.70 13.13 -17.16
C TYR A 168 -9.65 14.16 -16.74
N PRO A 169 -9.12 14.09 -15.50
CA PRO A 169 -8.15 15.06 -15.02
C PRO A 169 -6.78 14.80 -15.66
N LEU A 170 -6.38 15.71 -16.55
CA LEU A 170 -5.03 15.75 -17.12
C LEU A 170 -4.10 16.46 -16.13
N ILE A 171 -3.12 15.73 -15.61
CA ILE A 171 -2.13 16.25 -14.67
C ILE A 171 -0.78 16.35 -15.36
N LEU A 172 -0.23 17.56 -15.40
CA LEU A 172 1.10 17.87 -15.89
C LEU A 172 2.07 17.93 -14.72
N THR A 173 3.17 17.20 -14.82
CA THR A 173 4.26 17.17 -13.83
C THR A 173 5.50 17.79 -14.43
N VAL A 174 6.10 18.74 -13.73
CA VAL A 174 7.30 19.45 -14.17
C VAL A 174 8.26 19.64 -12.99
N PRO A 175 9.56 19.39 -13.15
CA PRO A 175 10.53 19.71 -12.11
C PRO A 175 10.67 21.23 -11.99
N ASP A 176 10.62 21.73 -10.78
CA ASP A 176 10.90 23.12 -10.46
C ASP A 176 12.40 23.41 -10.67
N PRO A 177 12.79 24.41 -11.50
CA PRO A 177 14.20 24.67 -11.79
C PRO A 177 15.05 25.09 -10.59
N GLU A 178 14.44 25.72 -9.58
CA GLU A 178 15.17 26.21 -8.41
C GLU A 178 15.37 25.11 -7.37
N THR A 179 14.34 24.30 -7.12
CA THR A 179 14.36 23.29 -6.07
C THR A 179 14.65 21.87 -6.57
N GLY A 180 14.48 21.61 -7.87
CA GLY A 180 14.52 20.28 -8.47
C GLY A 180 13.33 19.39 -8.11
N LEU A 181 12.36 19.89 -7.34
CA LEU A 181 11.20 19.12 -6.89
C LEU A 181 10.10 19.11 -7.94
N ASP A 182 9.41 17.98 -8.09
CA ASP A 182 8.27 17.87 -9.00
C ASP A 182 7.11 18.76 -8.53
N ARG A 183 6.53 19.52 -9.45
CA ARG A 183 5.28 20.26 -9.27
C ARG A 183 4.22 19.66 -10.17
N HIS A 184 3.00 19.54 -9.65
CA HIS A 184 1.88 18.94 -10.37
C HIS A 184 0.81 20.00 -10.66
N PHE A 185 0.33 20.04 -11.90
CA PHE A 185 -0.64 21.01 -12.38
C PHE A 185 -1.80 20.30 -13.08
N LYS A 186 -3.03 20.56 -12.63
CA LYS A 186 -4.23 20.17 -13.37
C LYS A 186 -4.38 21.09 -14.58
N MET A 187 -4.44 20.48 -15.76
CA MET A 187 -4.59 21.17 -17.03
C MET A 187 -6.06 21.44 -17.32
N GLU A 188 -6.41 22.70 -17.53
CA GLU A 188 -7.75 23.13 -17.93
C GLU A 188 -7.69 23.84 -19.28
N PHE A 189 -8.46 23.31 -20.22
CA PHE A 189 -8.58 23.84 -21.57
C PHE A 189 -9.95 24.45 -21.78
N ASP A 190 -9.96 25.69 -22.27
CA ASP A 190 -11.15 26.43 -22.59
C ASP A 190 -11.17 26.76 -24.09
N TRP A 191 -12.10 26.08 -24.76
CA TRP A 191 -12.26 26.07 -26.21
C TRP A 191 -13.30 27.10 -26.69
N ARG A 192 -13.75 28.04 -25.85
CA ARG A 192 -14.80 29.02 -26.20
C ARG A 192 -14.43 29.90 -27.40
N PHE A 193 -13.14 30.09 -27.66
CA PHE A 193 -12.64 30.89 -28.79
C PHE A 193 -12.12 30.03 -29.96
N VAL A 194 -12.43 28.75 -29.99
CA VAL A 194 -12.14 27.85 -31.12
C VAL A 194 -13.42 27.63 -31.90
N GLU A 195 -13.50 28.10 -33.14
CA GLU A 195 -14.59 27.79 -34.06
C GLU A 195 -14.28 26.53 -34.87
N VAL A 196 -15.32 25.81 -35.29
CA VAL A 196 -15.20 24.67 -36.21
C VAL A 196 -15.84 25.05 -37.53
N LYS A 197 -15.02 25.20 -38.57
CA LYS A 197 -15.47 25.55 -39.92
C LYS A 197 -15.57 24.29 -40.77
N PRO A 198 -16.77 23.91 -41.24
CA PRO A 198 -16.91 22.79 -42.15
C PRO A 198 -16.37 23.15 -43.55
N VAL A 199 -15.72 22.18 -44.20
CA VAL A 199 -15.19 22.29 -45.56
C VAL A 199 -16.00 21.37 -46.46
N GLY A 200 -16.67 21.96 -47.46
CA GLY A 200 -17.54 21.23 -48.37
C GLY A 200 -18.87 20.81 -47.71
N THR A 201 -19.39 19.64 -48.08
CA THR A 201 -20.67 19.15 -47.57
C THR A 201 -20.52 18.50 -46.19
N ILE A 202 -21.25 19.03 -45.22
CA ILE A 202 -21.29 18.51 -43.84
C ILE A 202 -21.89 17.09 -43.87
N PRO A 203 -21.18 16.07 -43.36
CA PRO A 203 -21.75 14.74 -43.21
C PRO A 203 -23.02 14.78 -42.35
N THR A 204 -24.13 14.22 -42.80
CA THR A 204 -25.36 14.14 -41.99
C THR A 204 -25.29 12.99 -41.00
N LEU A 205 -25.43 13.27 -39.71
CA LEU A 205 -25.54 12.25 -38.67
C LEU A 205 -26.95 11.69 -38.59
N THR A 206 -27.19 10.55 -39.25
CA THR A 206 -28.43 9.78 -39.12
C THR A 206 -28.61 9.24 -37.70
N ASP A 207 -29.83 8.90 -37.30
CA ASP A 207 -30.10 8.37 -35.96
C ASP A 207 -29.34 7.08 -35.65
N GLU A 208 -29.10 6.25 -36.66
CA GLU A 208 -28.30 5.03 -36.52
C GLU A 208 -26.83 5.35 -36.21
N VAL A 209 -26.24 6.30 -36.94
CA VAL A 209 -24.88 6.76 -36.68
C VAL A 209 -24.78 7.43 -35.31
N ARG A 210 -25.78 8.21 -34.89
CA ARG A 210 -25.82 8.79 -33.53
C ARG A 210 -25.84 7.72 -32.44
N ARG A 211 -26.60 6.63 -32.63
CA ARG A 211 -26.61 5.48 -31.71
C ARG A 211 -25.24 4.78 -31.66
N ARG A 212 -24.64 4.56 -32.82
CA ARG A 212 -23.33 3.92 -32.96
C ARG A 212 -22.22 4.76 -32.31
N LEU A 213 -22.21 6.07 -32.55
CA LEU A 213 -21.33 7.00 -31.85
C LEU A 213 -21.52 6.87 -30.34
N ARG A 214 -22.73 7.00 -29.80
CA ARG A 214 -22.97 6.88 -28.35
C ARG A 214 -22.42 5.61 -27.70
N ARG A 215 -22.36 4.50 -28.43
CA ARG A 215 -21.83 3.21 -27.95
C ARG A 215 -20.30 3.17 -28.00
N ASP A 216 -19.72 3.63 -29.10
CA ASP A 216 -18.31 3.40 -29.46
C ASP A 216 -17.55 4.74 -29.67
N LEU A 217 -17.91 5.79 -28.92
CA LEU A 217 -17.37 7.16 -29.01
C LEU A 217 -15.84 7.29 -28.83
N LEU A 218 -15.19 6.24 -28.35
CA LEU A 218 -13.74 6.19 -28.14
C LEU A 218 -13.00 5.48 -29.29
N ASP A 219 -13.71 4.96 -30.29
CA ASP A 219 -13.11 4.32 -31.46
C ASP A 219 -12.66 5.40 -32.47
N PRO A 220 -11.33 5.63 -32.65
CA PRO A 220 -10.82 6.64 -33.57
C PRO A 220 -11.16 6.35 -35.03
N GLU A 221 -11.27 5.07 -35.41
CA GLU A 221 -11.53 4.66 -36.79
C GLU A 221 -13.00 4.90 -37.15
N LEU A 222 -13.91 4.61 -36.23
CA LEU A 222 -15.33 4.98 -36.35
C LEU A 222 -15.49 6.49 -36.55
N LEU A 223 -14.79 7.29 -35.73
CA LEU A 223 -14.88 8.74 -35.80
C LEU A 223 -14.35 9.26 -37.14
N ARG A 224 -13.24 8.71 -37.65
CA ARG A 224 -12.70 9.05 -38.98
C ARG A 224 -13.64 8.67 -40.13
N GLU A 225 -14.29 7.51 -40.04
CA GLU A 225 -15.26 7.06 -41.05
C GLU A 225 -16.47 8.00 -41.14
N VAL A 226 -17.03 8.38 -39.99
CA VAL A 226 -18.26 9.15 -39.90
C VAL A 226 -18.01 10.66 -40.08
N LEU A 227 -16.91 11.15 -39.50
CA LEU A 227 -16.52 12.56 -39.47
C LEU A 227 -15.10 12.72 -40.04
N PRO A 228 -14.91 12.66 -41.37
CA PRO A 228 -13.57 12.79 -41.95
C PRO A 228 -12.88 14.10 -41.51
N PRO A 229 -11.67 14.06 -40.91
CA PRO A 229 -10.99 15.24 -40.37
C PRO A 229 -10.79 16.37 -41.38
N GLU A 230 -10.60 16.03 -42.66
CA GLU A 230 -10.34 16.98 -43.75
C GLU A 230 -11.55 17.89 -44.02
N ARG A 231 -12.73 17.52 -43.52
CA ARG A 231 -13.96 18.32 -43.62
C ARG A 231 -14.10 19.36 -42.51
N PHE A 232 -13.16 19.44 -41.57
CA PHE A 232 -13.27 20.35 -40.43
C PHE A 232 -11.96 21.13 -40.23
N VAL A 233 -12.10 22.44 -40.09
CA VAL A 233 -10.98 23.33 -39.77
C VAL A 233 -11.23 23.96 -38.40
N PHE A 234 -10.31 23.77 -37.47
CA PHE A 234 -10.32 24.50 -36.20
C PHE A 234 -9.74 25.88 -36.40
N HIS A 235 -10.50 26.92 -36.08
CA HIS A 235 -10.14 28.31 -36.32
C HIS A 235 -10.27 29.12 -35.05
N GLY A 236 -9.17 29.63 -34.49
CA GLY A 236 -9.20 30.39 -33.25
C GLY A 236 -7.98 30.17 -32.35
N PHE A 237 -8.19 30.21 -31.03
CA PHE A 237 -7.19 29.85 -30.03
C PHE A 237 -7.84 29.20 -28.81
N THR A 238 -7.06 28.45 -28.05
CA THR A 238 -7.49 27.81 -26.80
C THR A 238 -6.92 28.58 -25.62
N VAL A 239 -7.75 28.89 -24.61
CA VAL A 239 -7.25 29.42 -23.33
C VAL A 239 -6.88 28.22 -22.46
N PHE A 240 -5.66 28.23 -21.94
CA PHE A 240 -5.11 27.20 -21.09
C PHE A 240 -4.87 27.76 -19.70
N ARG A 241 -5.23 26.98 -18.68
CA ARG A 241 -4.92 27.27 -17.27
C ARG A 241 -4.34 26.02 -16.63
N ALA A 242 -3.26 26.20 -15.90
CA ALA A 242 -2.66 25.18 -15.06
C ALA A 242 -2.93 25.52 -13.59
N ILE A 243 -3.69 24.66 -12.90
CA ILE A 243 -3.98 24.83 -11.48
C ILE A 243 -3.01 23.95 -10.71
N GLU A 244 -2.18 24.53 -9.85
CA GLU A 244 -1.26 23.74 -9.03
C GLU A 244 -2.03 22.82 -8.08
N VAL A 245 -1.75 21.53 -8.16
CA VAL A 245 -2.35 20.46 -7.35
C VAL A 245 -1.28 19.55 -6.72
N THR A 246 -0.07 20.08 -6.53
CA THR A 246 1.09 19.34 -6.01
C THR A 246 0.78 18.63 -4.70
N ASP A 247 0.18 19.34 -3.74
CA ASP A 247 -0.15 18.78 -2.43
C ASP A 247 -1.16 17.62 -2.57
N GLN A 248 -2.23 17.77 -3.37
CA GLN A 248 -3.23 16.72 -3.55
C GLN A 248 -2.64 15.47 -4.23
N GLU A 249 -1.82 15.65 -5.27
CA GLU A 249 -1.24 14.52 -5.99
C GLU A 249 -0.23 13.77 -5.12
N VAL A 250 0.61 14.49 -4.37
CA VAL A 250 1.58 13.87 -3.47
C VAL A 250 0.89 13.13 -2.34
N LEU A 251 -0.15 13.71 -1.72
CA LEU A 251 -0.94 13.04 -0.68
C LEU A 251 -1.60 11.77 -1.22
N SER A 252 -2.27 11.85 -2.38
CA SER A 252 -2.91 10.68 -2.98
C SER A 252 -1.88 9.61 -3.34
N SER A 253 -0.67 10.00 -3.77
CA SER A 253 0.41 9.06 -4.00
C SER A 253 0.96 8.44 -2.71
N LEU A 254 1.08 9.20 -1.62
CA LEU A 254 1.51 8.69 -0.32
C LEU A 254 0.50 7.67 0.22
N GLU A 255 -0.80 7.94 0.11
CA GLU A 255 -1.85 6.98 0.48
C GLU A 255 -1.70 5.66 -0.27
N ARG A 256 -1.52 5.72 -1.60
CA ARG A 256 -1.32 4.52 -2.44
C ARG A 256 -0.08 3.73 -2.02
N ASP A 257 1.04 4.41 -1.82
CA ASP A 257 2.30 3.77 -1.50
C ASP A 257 2.25 3.12 -0.11
N LEU A 258 1.70 3.81 0.89
CA LEU A 258 1.60 3.32 2.27
C LEU A 258 0.51 2.23 2.44
N ILE A 259 -0.36 2.01 1.46
CA ILE A 259 -1.24 0.83 1.43
C ILE A 259 -0.46 -0.45 1.11
N ASP A 260 0.67 -0.37 0.39
CA ASP A 260 1.46 -1.54 0.02
C ASP A 260 2.30 -2.08 1.20
N LYS A 261 2.37 -3.41 1.33
CA LYS A 261 2.88 -4.13 2.50
C LYS A 261 4.36 -3.88 2.80
N GLU A 262 5.16 -3.59 1.78
CA GLU A 262 6.63 -3.44 1.89
C GLU A 262 7.11 -1.98 1.86
N SER A 263 6.19 -1.01 1.88
CA SER A 263 6.46 0.40 1.59
C SER A 263 7.50 1.08 2.49
N ILE A 264 7.56 0.70 3.77
CA ILE A 264 8.46 1.33 4.76
C ILE A 264 9.71 0.49 5.10
N VAL A 265 9.75 -0.76 4.63
CA VAL A 265 10.82 -1.73 4.95
C VAL A 265 11.92 -1.75 3.89
N SER A 266 11.59 -1.45 2.63
CA SER A 266 12.55 -1.38 1.53
C SER A 266 13.22 -0.01 1.46
N SER A 267 14.56 0.03 1.41
CA SER A 267 15.36 1.26 1.25
C SER A 267 14.95 2.06 0.01
N THR A 268 14.71 1.39 -1.12
CA THR A 268 14.26 2.03 -2.37
C THR A 268 12.90 2.71 -2.22
N ARG A 269 11.94 2.02 -1.58
CA ARG A 269 10.60 2.57 -1.36
C ARG A 269 10.61 3.69 -0.32
N PHE A 270 11.45 3.57 0.70
CA PHE A 270 11.66 4.63 1.69
C PHE A 270 12.26 5.90 1.06
N GLY A 271 13.23 5.75 0.15
CA GLY A 271 13.76 6.87 -0.64
C GLY A 271 12.68 7.56 -1.48
N ALA A 272 11.74 6.80 -2.05
CA ALA A 272 10.59 7.36 -2.76
C ALA A 272 9.62 8.11 -1.83
N LEU A 273 9.37 7.61 -0.61
CA LEU A 273 8.58 8.32 0.41
C LEU A 273 9.28 9.63 0.83
N GLN A 274 10.59 9.61 1.05
CA GLN A 274 11.36 10.82 1.34
C GLN A 274 11.25 11.84 0.20
N ALA A 275 11.37 11.42 -1.05
CA ALA A 275 11.21 12.31 -2.20
C ALA A 275 9.82 12.97 -2.22
N LYS A 276 8.76 12.21 -1.89
CA LYS A 276 7.40 12.75 -1.77
C LYS A 276 7.26 13.75 -0.63
N LEU A 277 7.84 13.47 0.54
CA LEU A 277 7.82 14.39 1.67
C LEU A 277 8.59 15.68 1.34
N ARG A 278 9.74 15.58 0.67
CA ARG A 278 10.47 16.75 0.15
C ARG A 278 9.59 17.62 -0.74
N THR A 279 8.82 17.02 -1.65
CA THR A 279 7.86 17.74 -2.49
C THR A 279 6.71 18.34 -1.67
N LEU A 280 6.07 17.58 -0.78
CA LEU A 280 4.92 18.02 0.03
C LEU A 280 5.26 19.22 0.92
N PHE A 281 6.43 19.19 1.54
CA PHE A 281 6.92 20.26 2.41
C PHE A 281 7.71 21.35 1.64
N ARG A 282 7.96 21.16 0.34
CA ARG A 282 8.76 22.06 -0.51
C ARG A 282 10.16 22.31 0.08
N ARG A 283 10.83 21.22 0.49
CA ARG A 283 12.15 21.23 1.11
C ARG A 283 13.05 20.17 0.45
N PRO A 284 13.95 20.55 -0.47
CA PRO A 284 14.75 19.56 -1.22
C PRO A 284 15.75 18.81 -0.34
N GLU A 285 16.23 19.44 0.73
CA GLU A 285 17.19 18.88 1.67
C GLU A 285 16.54 18.17 2.86
N LEU A 286 15.20 18.07 2.88
CA LEU A 286 14.47 17.41 3.98
C LEU A 286 14.89 15.95 4.08
N ARG A 287 15.13 15.53 5.33
CA ARG A 287 15.38 14.15 5.71
C ARG A 287 14.20 13.61 6.48
N PHE A 288 13.85 12.37 6.19
CA PHE A 288 12.75 11.67 6.82
C PHE A 288 13.28 10.45 7.57
N GLY A 289 12.72 10.22 8.75
CA GLY A 289 12.99 9.06 9.56
C GLY A 289 11.72 8.52 10.22
N LEU A 290 11.76 7.24 10.55
CA LEU A 290 10.63 6.52 11.12
C LEU A 290 11.16 5.53 12.15
N ALA A 291 10.55 5.50 13.33
CA ALA A 291 10.86 4.53 14.37
C ALA A 291 9.56 3.92 14.90
N ALA A 292 9.62 2.64 15.27
CA ALA A 292 8.55 1.92 15.93
C ALA A 292 8.94 1.57 17.37
N LEU A 293 7.97 1.54 18.27
CA LEU A 293 8.15 1.13 19.65
C LEU A 293 7.62 -0.30 19.83
N ASP A 294 8.46 -1.19 20.35
CA ASP A 294 8.08 -2.55 20.76
C ASP A 294 8.49 -2.78 22.23
N GLY A 295 7.59 -2.45 23.15
CA GLY A 295 7.88 -2.54 24.58
C GLY A 295 8.96 -1.56 25.02
N ASP A 296 10.11 -2.08 25.47
CA ASP A 296 11.29 -1.31 25.88
C ASP A 296 12.30 -1.08 24.75
N GLN A 297 11.99 -1.55 23.53
CA GLN A 297 12.85 -1.45 22.36
C GLN A 297 12.35 -0.41 21.38
N VAL A 298 13.30 0.34 20.82
CA VAL A 298 13.07 1.26 19.71
C VAL A 298 13.64 0.64 18.45
N LEU A 299 12.76 0.36 17.48
CA LEU A 299 13.09 -0.20 16.19
C LEU A 299 13.14 0.95 15.17
N VAL A 300 14.34 1.38 14.81
CA VAL A 300 14.54 2.40 13.77
C VAL A 300 14.27 1.77 12.42
N LEU A 301 13.26 2.29 11.71
CA LEU A 301 12.79 1.68 10.47
C LEU A 301 13.59 2.13 9.25
N ASN A 302 14.12 3.36 9.21
CA ASN A 302 15.13 3.89 8.27
C ASN A 302 15.44 5.38 8.54
N TYR A 303 16.63 5.86 8.17
CA TYR A 303 17.05 7.27 8.26
C TYR A 303 17.64 7.75 6.92
N GLY A 304 17.08 8.82 6.35
CA GLY A 304 17.29 9.27 4.96
C GLY A 304 18.66 9.81 4.52
N ALA A 305 19.77 9.38 5.13
CA ALA A 305 21.14 9.58 4.64
C ALA A 305 21.71 8.25 4.12
N GLU A 306 22.84 8.28 3.39
CA GLU A 306 23.64 7.12 3.00
C GLU A 306 24.24 6.39 4.24
N CYS A 307 23.39 6.01 5.20
CA CYS A 307 23.68 4.88 6.03
C CYS A 307 23.49 3.66 5.14
N GLU A 308 24.60 3.03 4.74
CA GLU A 308 24.64 1.65 4.24
C GLU A 308 23.94 0.63 5.17
N HIS A 309 23.50 1.11 6.34
CA HIS A 309 23.11 0.35 7.51
C HIS A 309 21.76 0.77 8.12
N ALA A 310 21.04 1.71 7.48
CA ALA A 310 19.65 1.97 7.83
C ALA A 310 18.81 0.87 7.19
N CYS A 311 18.63 -0.21 7.94
CA CYS A 311 17.57 -1.16 7.73
C CYS A 311 17.23 -1.76 9.08
N ILE A 312 15.97 -2.16 9.21
CA ILE A 312 15.33 -2.88 10.32
C ILE A 312 16.13 -4.15 10.74
N PHE A 313 17.18 -4.55 10.00
CA PHE A 313 17.91 -5.80 10.21
C PHE A 313 19.42 -5.75 9.95
N ALA A 314 20.04 -4.60 9.64
CA ALA A 314 21.37 -4.64 9.01
C ALA A 314 22.51 -3.88 9.70
N ASP A 315 22.30 -3.05 10.74
CA ASP A 315 23.40 -2.60 11.63
C ASP A 315 22.99 -1.68 12.80
N SER A 316 21.79 -1.86 13.36
CA SER A 316 21.34 -0.98 14.45
C SER A 316 21.66 -1.59 15.82
N ARG A 317 22.41 -0.84 16.63
CA ARG A 317 22.36 -0.99 18.09
C ARG A 317 20.88 -1.02 18.48
N HIS A 318 20.42 -2.08 19.16
CA HIS A 318 19.09 -2.08 19.73
C HIS A 318 19.03 -0.94 20.75
N HIS A 319 18.40 0.16 20.38
CA HIS A 319 18.25 1.27 21.29
C HIS A 319 17.14 0.93 22.28
N THR A 320 17.47 1.02 23.55
CA THR A 320 16.48 0.98 24.61
C THR A 320 15.75 2.31 24.69
N VAL A 321 14.49 2.31 25.12
CA VAL A 321 13.75 3.56 25.36
C VAL A 321 14.52 4.48 26.32
N ASP A 322 15.27 3.91 27.26
CA ASP A 322 16.11 4.65 28.22
C ASP A 322 17.24 5.46 27.56
N GLU A 323 17.73 5.07 26.38
CA GLU A 323 18.76 5.83 25.64
C GLU A 323 18.24 7.17 25.10
N PHE A 324 16.93 7.28 24.90
CA PHE A 324 16.26 8.49 24.41
C PHE A 324 15.69 9.35 25.53
N ARG A 325 15.96 9.03 26.79
CA ARG A 325 15.43 9.78 27.94
C ARG A 325 15.91 11.23 27.91
N GLY A 326 14.98 12.17 28.01
CA GLY A 326 15.19 13.61 27.94
C GLY A 326 15.30 14.17 26.52
N SER A 327 15.46 13.32 25.50
CA SER A 327 15.66 13.75 24.11
C SER A 327 14.41 14.39 23.50
N VAL A 328 14.56 14.96 22.31
CA VAL A 328 13.43 15.45 21.51
C VAL A 328 12.37 14.36 21.25
N TYR A 329 12.78 13.09 21.15
CA TYR A 329 11.87 11.97 20.91
C TYR A 329 11.01 11.66 22.12
N GLU A 330 11.60 11.48 23.31
CA GLU A 330 10.83 11.20 24.52
C GLU A 330 9.87 12.36 24.82
N ARG A 331 10.32 13.60 24.65
CA ARG A 331 9.48 14.78 24.85
C ARG A 331 8.26 14.77 23.92
N ALA A 332 8.42 14.44 22.64
CA ALA A 332 7.31 14.34 21.69
C ALA A 332 6.34 13.19 22.05
N VAL A 333 6.87 12.05 22.48
CA VAL A 333 6.08 10.87 22.91
C VAL A 333 5.27 11.18 24.18
N VAL A 334 5.90 11.76 25.21
CA VAL A 334 5.24 12.09 26.49
C VAL A 334 4.18 13.18 26.32
N GLN A 335 4.40 14.13 25.41
CA GLN A 335 3.44 15.19 25.12
C GLN A 335 2.30 14.72 24.19
N GLU A 336 2.43 13.55 23.57
CA GLU A 336 1.51 13.03 22.53
C GLU A 336 1.22 14.04 21.41
N SER A 337 2.18 14.92 21.12
CA SER A 337 2.03 16.00 20.13
C SER A 337 3.34 16.27 19.38
N PRO A 338 3.30 16.76 18.13
CA PRO A 338 4.51 17.11 17.39
C PRO A 338 5.35 18.16 18.12
N LEU A 339 6.63 17.85 18.34
CA LEU A 339 7.63 18.76 18.88
C LEU A 339 8.41 19.39 17.72
N ILE A 340 8.54 20.71 17.74
CA ILE A 340 9.33 21.46 16.76
C ILE A 340 10.55 22.04 17.46
N VAL A 341 11.72 21.84 16.87
CA VAL A 341 12.98 22.44 17.32
C VAL A 341 13.55 23.28 16.18
N GLU A 342 13.57 24.60 16.38
CA GLU A 342 14.06 25.56 15.38
C GLU A 342 15.55 25.37 15.08
N ASP A 343 16.36 25.16 16.12
CA ASP A 343 17.78 24.84 16.02
C ASP A 343 18.25 23.90 17.15
N LEU A 344 18.63 22.68 16.79
CA LEU A 344 19.25 21.68 17.67
C LEU A 344 20.55 22.21 18.27
N ALA A 345 21.30 23.06 17.56
CA ALA A 345 22.57 23.59 18.06
C ALA A 345 22.38 24.56 19.24
N GLU A 346 21.23 25.22 19.31
CA GLU A 346 20.88 26.21 20.34
C GLU A 346 19.99 25.62 21.45
N MET A 347 19.62 24.34 21.35
CA MET A 347 18.75 23.69 22.32
C MET A 347 19.45 23.52 23.68
N PRO A 348 18.83 23.93 24.80
CA PRO A 348 19.34 23.63 26.14
C PRO A 348 19.14 22.15 26.49
N ASP A 349 19.95 21.62 27.40
CA ASP A 349 19.82 20.26 27.96
C ASP A 349 19.82 19.14 26.91
N ARG A 350 20.72 19.24 25.91
CA ARG A 350 20.90 18.19 24.90
C ARG A 350 21.31 16.86 25.51
N THR A 351 20.73 15.80 24.96
CA THR A 351 21.09 14.41 25.24
C THR A 351 22.05 13.89 24.16
N PRO A 352 22.73 12.75 24.39
CA PRO A 352 23.57 12.13 23.36
C PRO A 352 22.82 11.86 22.05
N ALA A 353 21.53 11.48 22.12
CA ALA A 353 20.70 11.28 20.95
C ALA A 353 20.50 12.58 20.14
N ASP A 354 20.39 13.73 20.81
CA ASP A 354 20.26 15.03 20.15
C ASP A 354 21.61 15.49 19.53
N ASP A 355 22.73 15.17 20.18
CA ASP A 355 24.07 15.42 19.66
C ASP A 355 24.38 14.54 18.43
N ASP A 356 23.88 13.30 18.38
CA ASP A 356 24.00 12.43 17.20
C ASP A 356 23.27 13.06 15.99
N LEU A 357 22.08 13.62 16.18
CA LEU A 357 21.35 14.33 15.10
C LEU A 357 22.14 15.51 14.53
N LEU A 358 22.82 16.26 15.40
CA LEU A 358 23.73 17.34 14.98
C LEU A 358 24.92 16.81 14.18
N GLN A 359 25.52 15.68 14.59
CA GLN A 359 26.61 15.04 13.85
C GLN A 359 26.18 14.54 12.48
N PHE A 360 24.92 14.08 12.35
CA PHE A 360 24.32 13.77 11.05
C PHE A 360 24.05 15.01 10.19
N GLY A 361 24.28 16.21 10.71
CA GLY A 361 24.12 17.48 9.99
C GLY A 361 22.71 18.04 10.00
N LEU A 362 21.85 17.58 10.91
CA LEU A 362 20.56 18.23 11.13
C LEU A 362 20.72 19.45 12.02
N ARG A 363 19.97 20.51 11.72
CA ARG A 363 19.87 21.70 12.55
C ARG A 363 18.45 21.93 13.00
N ASN A 364 17.47 21.73 12.13
CA ASN A 364 16.07 21.90 12.45
C ASN A 364 15.36 20.55 12.37
N ILE A 365 14.42 20.27 13.28
CA ILE A 365 13.71 18.99 13.31
C ILE A 365 12.27 19.14 13.82
N ILE A 366 11.36 18.37 13.24
CA ILE A 366 10.04 18.09 13.77
C ILE A 366 9.95 16.60 14.11
N VAL A 367 9.61 16.28 15.36
CA VAL A 367 9.36 14.90 15.80
C VAL A 367 7.89 14.76 16.16
N ALA A 368 7.18 13.85 15.51
CA ALA A 368 5.76 13.61 15.75
C ALA A 368 5.51 12.17 16.20
N PRO A 369 4.77 11.96 17.31
CA PRO A 369 4.38 10.62 17.72
C PRO A 369 3.38 10.03 16.71
N LEU A 370 3.54 8.73 16.45
CA LEU A 370 2.59 7.94 15.66
C LEU A 370 1.62 7.27 16.62
N LEU A 371 0.34 7.60 16.50
CA LEU A 371 -0.71 7.08 17.37
C LEU A 371 -1.55 6.04 16.64
N TYR A 372 -1.75 4.90 17.29
CA TYR A 372 -2.71 3.89 16.86
C TYR A 372 -3.61 3.50 18.04
N GLN A 373 -4.93 3.66 17.86
CA GLN A 373 -5.93 3.39 18.91
C GLN A 373 -5.64 4.09 20.26
N GLY A 374 -5.13 5.33 20.22
CA GLY A 374 -4.83 6.13 21.41
C GLY A 374 -3.56 5.71 22.15
N ARG A 375 -2.67 4.93 21.50
CA ARG A 375 -1.35 4.57 22.03
C ARG A 375 -0.26 4.99 21.05
N VAL A 376 0.86 5.47 21.58
CA VAL A 376 2.04 5.76 20.77
C VAL A 376 2.70 4.45 20.37
N ILE A 377 2.83 4.23 19.05
CA ILE A 377 3.44 3.03 18.47
C ILE A 377 4.80 3.31 17.83
N GLY A 378 5.23 4.57 17.82
CA GLY A 378 6.42 5.01 17.11
C GLY A 378 6.53 6.52 17.01
N THR A 379 7.55 6.98 16.28
CA THR A 379 7.77 8.38 15.95
C THR A 379 8.08 8.54 14.47
N LEU A 380 7.63 9.65 13.91
CA LEU A 380 8.03 10.14 12.60
C LEU A 380 8.85 11.41 12.79
N GLU A 381 9.98 11.51 12.10
CA GLU A 381 10.83 12.69 12.16
C GLU A 381 11.03 13.31 10.77
N LEU A 382 11.03 14.64 10.74
CA LEU A 382 11.38 15.45 9.58
C LEU A 382 12.52 16.38 9.98
N GLY A 383 13.69 16.22 9.37
CA GLY A 383 14.89 16.99 9.66
C GLY A 383 15.31 17.88 8.48
N SER A 384 15.95 19.00 8.79
CA SER A 384 16.62 19.88 7.82
C SER A 384 18.00 20.32 8.32
N PRO A 385 19.00 20.46 7.43
CA PRO A 385 20.30 21.03 7.79
C PRO A 385 20.25 22.55 8.06
N ARG A 386 19.13 23.22 7.79
CA ARG A 386 18.98 24.67 7.92
C ARG A 386 18.13 25.01 9.15
N PRO A 387 18.61 25.88 10.07
CA PRO A 387 17.80 26.36 11.19
C PRO A 387 16.49 27.01 10.71
N GLY A 388 15.39 26.73 11.41
CA GLY A 388 14.07 27.32 11.12
C GLY A 388 13.42 26.92 9.79
N ASP A 389 13.95 25.91 9.07
CA ASP A 389 13.42 25.50 7.76
C ASP A 389 12.03 24.85 7.83
N LEU A 390 11.75 24.18 8.95
CA LEU A 390 10.49 23.58 9.37
C LEU A 390 10.00 24.26 10.66
N ASP A 391 8.76 24.71 10.62
CA ASP A 391 8.10 25.49 11.67
C ASP A 391 6.63 25.08 11.84
N ALA A 392 5.89 25.79 12.70
CA ALA A 392 4.49 25.51 13.00
C ALA A 392 3.56 25.57 11.78
N THR A 393 3.93 26.26 10.69
CA THR A 393 3.11 26.34 9.47
C THR A 393 3.02 25.01 8.74
N HIS A 394 3.93 24.07 9.03
CA HIS A 394 3.97 22.74 8.42
C HIS A 394 3.08 21.71 9.16
N LEU A 395 2.65 22.00 10.40
CA LEU A 395 1.85 21.09 11.21
C LEU A 395 0.52 20.65 10.56
N PRO A 396 -0.25 21.51 9.89
CA PRO A 396 -1.49 21.07 9.22
C PRO A 396 -1.24 20.04 8.12
N LYS A 397 -0.11 20.12 7.41
CA LYS A 397 0.29 19.10 6.41
C LYS A 397 0.75 17.82 7.09
N LEU A 398 1.54 17.94 8.16
CA LEU A 398 2.00 16.81 8.95
C LEU A 398 0.83 16.00 9.54
N HIS A 399 -0.15 16.66 10.15
CA HIS A 399 -1.32 15.99 10.72
C HIS A 399 -2.15 15.21 9.69
N GLN A 400 -2.13 15.62 8.41
CA GLN A 400 -2.82 14.87 7.34
C GLN A 400 -2.13 13.54 7.03
N ILE A 401 -0.79 13.47 7.13
CA ILE A 401 -0.03 12.27 6.78
C ILE A 401 0.24 11.33 7.95
N LEU A 402 0.25 11.83 9.20
CA LEU A 402 0.55 11.00 10.39
C LEU A 402 -0.30 9.72 10.50
N PRO A 403 -1.62 9.73 10.24
CA PRO A 403 -2.42 8.50 10.30
C PRO A 403 -1.97 7.45 9.29
N LEU A 404 -1.55 7.88 8.09
CA LEU A 404 -1.09 6.97 7.03
C LEU A 404 0.18 6.24 7.47
N PHE A 405 1.14 6.98 8.04
CA PHE A 405 2.36 6.40 8.60
C PHE A 405 2.09 5.54 9.82
N SER A 406 1.17 5.94 10.70
CA SER A 406 0.77 5.14 11.87
C SER A 406 0.20 3.78 11.45
N MET A 407 -0.65 3.76 10.43
CA MET A 407 -1.18 2.51 9.87
C MET A 407 -0.09 1.65 9.23
N ALA A 408 0.83 2.26 8.48
CA ALA A 408 1.94 1.54 7.85
C ALA A 408 2.87 0.89 8.89
N VAL A 409 3.25 1.64 9.94
CA VAL A 409 4.11 1.14 11.03
C VAL A 409 3.42 0.02 11.81
N GLN A 410 2.14 0.20 12.15
CA GLN A 410 1.36 -0.83 12.84
C GLN A 410 1.34 -2.13 12.02
N ARG A 411 1.05 -2.05 10.71
CA ARG A 411 1.01 -3.22 9.84
C ARG A 411 2.36 -3.91 9.75
N SER A 412 3.45 -3.16 9.58
CA SER A 412 4.79 -3.75 9.54
C SER A 412 5.17 -4.40 10.86
N MET A 413 4.74 -3.84 12.00
CA MET A 413 4.95 -4.46 13.31
C MET A 413 4.16 -5.77 13.47
N GLU A 414 2.91 -5.81 13.02
CA GLU A 414 2.09 -7.03 13.00
C GLU A 414 2.71 -8.13 12.12
N GLU A 415 3.23 -7.77 10.96
CA GLU A 415 3.92 -8.71 10.06
C GLU A 415 5.22 -9.24 10.68
N LEU A 416 6.02 -8.36 11.30
CA LEU A 416 7.22 -8.76 12.05
C LEU A 416 6.86 -9.74 13.16
N ASN A 417 5.81 -9.43 13.93
CA ASN A 417 5.29 -10.30 14.98
C ASN A 417 4.88 -11.66 14.44
N ALA A 418 4.14 -11.69 13.33
CA ALA A 418 3.73 -12.94 12.70
C ALA A 418 4.92 -13.79 12.23
N ARG A 419 5.96 -13.17 11.64
CA ARG A 419 7.18 -13.86 11.21
C ARG A 419 7.94 -14.46 12.39
N ILE A 420 8.13 -13.69 13.47
CA ILE A 420 8.76 -14.17 14.69
C ILE A 420 7.99 -15.37 15.26
N GLN A 421 6.66 -15.27 15.33
CA GLN A 421 5.81 -16.35 15.83
C GLN A 421 5.89 -17.62 14.98
N ALA A 422 5.93 -17.48 13.66
CA ALA A 422 6.10 -18.61 12.76
C ALA A 422 7.44 -19.30 12.99
N PHE A 423 8.52 -18.52 13.10
CA PHE A 423 9.86 -19.02 13.34
C PHE A 423 9.99 -19.74 14.70
N ILE A 424 9.41 -19.16 15.76
CA ILE A 424 9.34 -19.79 17.08
C ILE A 424 8.62 -21.14 17.00
N LYS A 425 7.47 -21.22 16.31
CA LYS A 425 6.69 -22.46 16.17
C LYS A 425 7.40 -23.53 15.32
N GLU A 426 8.24 -23.13 14.37
CA GLU A 426 9.03 -24.05 13.55
C GLU A 426 10.19 -24.67 14.35
N LYS A 427 10.89 -23.85 15.15
CA LYS A 427 12.14 -24.26 15.83
C LYS A 427 11.95 -24.68 17.28
N CYS A 428 10.86 -24.31 17.93
CA CYS A 428 10.62 -24.54 19.35
C CYS A 428 9.28 -25.25 19.60
N THR A 429 9.22 -26.02 20.70
CA THR A 429 7.97 -26.57 21.23
C THR A 429 7.16 -25.47 21.92
N ALA A 430 5.92 -25.77 22.35
CA ALA A 430 5.03 -24.82 23.01
C ALA A 430 5.75 -24.02 24.13
N ILE A 431 5.85 -22.70 23.93
CA ILE A 431 6.54 -21.77 24.83
C ILE A 431 5.53 -21.15 25.78
N HIS A 432 5.89 -21.06 27.06
CA HIS A 432 5.08 -20.35 28.04
C HIS A 432 5.22 -18.82 27.83
N PRO A 433 4.12 -18.02 27.87
CA PRO A 433 4.16 -16.59 27.56
C PRO A 433 5.21 -15.77 28.34
N VAL A 434 5.46 -16.16 29.60
CA VAL A 434 6.42 -15.49 30.50
C VAL A 434 7.87 -15.49 29.99
N VAL A 435 8.26 -16.51 29.21
CA VAL A 435 9.63 -16.62 28.68
C VAL A 435 9.72 -16.27 27.20
N GLU A 436 8.57 -16.05 26.55
CA GLU A 436 8.45 -15.80 25.12
C GLU A 436 9.27 -14.58 24.66
N TRP A 437 9.38 -13.55 25.50
CA TRP A 437 10.19 -12.35 25.22
C TRP A 437 11.66 -12.69 24.91
N ARG A 438 12.24 -13.69 25.59
CA ARG A 438 13.66 -14.06 25.41
C ARG A 438 13.87 -14.80 24.11
N PHE A 439 12.90 -15.63 23.71
CA PHE A 439 12.87 -16.31 22.42
C PHE A 439 12.68 -15.30 21.31
N ARG A 440 11.71 -14.40 21.43
CA ARG A 440 11.50 -13.27 20.50
C ARG A 440 12.79 -12.46 20.30
N LYS A 441 13.48 -12.10 21.39
CA LYS A 441 14.77 -11.38 21.33
C LYS A 441 15.87 -12.18 20.59
N ALA A 442 15.95 -13.49 20.84
CA ALA A 442 16.92 -14.35 20.15
C ALA A 442 16.61 -14.52 18.65
N VAL A 443 15.32 -14.57 18.30
CA VAL A 443 14.86 -14.67 16.90
C VAL A 443 15.11 -13.38 16.14
N LEU A 444 14.81 -12.22 16.73
CA LEU A 444 15.14 -10.90 16.16
C LEU A 444 16.65 -10.84 15.81
N LYS A 445 17.49 -11.15 16.80
CA LYS A 445 18.94 -11.22 16.63
C LYS A 445 19.39 -12.22 15.56
N GLY A 446 18.73 -13.37 15.44
CA GLY A 446 19.03 -14.38 14.42
C GLY A 446 18.58 -14.00 13.00
N ILE A 447 17.50 -13.23 12.87
CA ILE A 447 17.05 -12.69 11.58
C ILE A 447 18.03 -11.61 11.09
N GLU A 448 18.62 -10.82 11.99
CA GLU A 448 19.63 -9.81 11.68
C GLU A 448 20.89 -10.41 11.05
N HIS A 449 21.48 -11.46 11.64
CA HIS A 449 22.73 -12.07 11.15
C HIS A 449 22.61 -12.70 9.74
N ARG A 450 21.40 -13.05 9.30
CA ARG A 450 21.17 -13.60 7.96
C ARG A 450 21.15 -12.53 6.86
N ALA A 451 20.94 -11.26 7.19
CA ALA A 451 20.96 -10.19 6.20
C ALA A 451 22.38 -9.85 5.72
N GLU A 452 23.40 -10.21 6.52
CA GLU A 452 24.83 -9.94 6.25
C GLU A 452 25.52 -11.06 5.46
N ASP A 453 25.23 -12.32 5.78
CA ASP A 453 25.83 -13.48 5.10
C ASP A 453 24.87 -14.06 4.06
N ALA A 454 25.12 -13.76 2.78
CA ALA A 454 24.38 -14.30 1.64
C ALA A 454 24.58 -15.83 1.41
N ASP A 455 25.20 -16.54 2.36
CA ASP A 455 25.40 -17.99 2.29
C ASP A 455 24.39 -18.75 3.16
N ASP A 456 23.90 -19.84 2.59
CA ASP A 456 22.76 -20.69 2.96
C ASP A 456 22.92 -21.48 4.29
N ALA A 457 23.56 -20.91 5.31
CA ALA A 457 23.57 -21.46 6.65
C ALA A 457 22.26 -21.08 7.37
N GLY A 458 21.43 -22.08 7.69
CA GLY A 458 20.18 -21.85 8.43
C GLY A 458 20.40 -21.05 9.72
N VAL A 459 19.40 -20.26 10.11
CA VAL A 459 19.44 -19.41 11.31
C VAL A 459 19.74 -20.26 12.56
N GLU A 460 20.97 -20.21 13.06
CA GLU A 460 21.35 -20.77 14.36
C GLU A 460 20.96 -19.77 15.44
N ILE A 461 19.89 -20.08 16.18
CA ILE A 461 19.46 -19.29 17.34
C ILE A 461 20.50 -19.50 18.44
N GLU A 462 20.96 -18.41 19.08
CA GLU A 462 21.80 -18.52 20.28
C GLU A 462 21.10 -19.37 21.37
N PRO A 463 21.84 -20.19 22.13
CA PRO A 463 21.27 -20.96 23.22
C PRO A 463 20.52 -20.06 24.21
N ILE A 464 19.23 -20.33 24.42
CA ILE A 464 18.40 -19.55 25.34
C ILE A 464 18.66 -20.04 26.76
N VAL A 465 19.54 -19.32 27.46
CA VAL A 465 19.94 -19.61 28.86
C VAL A 465 19.34 -18.56 29.79
N PHE A 466 18.78 -19.03 30.90
CA PHE A 466 18.26 -18.19 31.97
C PHE A 466 19.09 -18.38 33.25
N GLU A 467 20.12 -17.57 33.45
CA GLU A 467 21.11 -17.77 34.52
C GLU A 467 20.56 -17.64 35.94
N ARG A 468 19.45 -16.90 36.13
CA ARG A 468 18.90 -16.56 37.45
C ARG A 468 17.39 -16.77 37.55
N ILE A 469 16.85 -17.77 36.86
CA ILE A 469 15.47 -18.20 37.09
C ILE A 469 15.45 -19.19 38.25
N TYR A 470 14.75 -18.82 39.32
CA TYR A 470 14.34 -19.74 40.37
C TYR A 470 12.93 -20.21 40.03
N PRO A 471 12.76 -21.42 39.47
CA PRO A 471 11.42 -21.95 39.23
C PRO A 471 10.71 -22.13 40.58
N LEU A 472 9.75 -21.25 40.88
CA LEU A 472 8.76 -21.46 41.93
C LEU A 472 7.68 -22.42 41.41
N TYR A 473 8.09 -23.63 41.05
CA TYR A 473 7.16 -24.73 40.86
C TYR A 473 7.19 -25.58 42.13
N ALA A 474 6.08 -25.62 42.86
CA ALA A 474 5.83 -26.69 43.80
C ALA A 474 5.24 -27.87 43.01
N LEU A 475 6.09 -28.83 42.63
CA LEU A 475 5.62 -30.18 42.34
C LEU A 475 5.42 -30.87 43.69
N SER A 476 4.18 -30.89 44.19
CA SER A 476 3.81 -31.87 45.21
C SER A 476 3.58 -33.21 44.52
N ASP A 477 4.66 -33.82 44.03
CA ASP A 477 4.61 -35.21 43.60
C ASP A 477 4.67 -36.09 44.87
N ILE A 478 3.62 -36.86 45.10
CA ILE A 478 3.65 -37.90 46.13
C ILE A 478 4.69 -38.90 45.65
N ARG A 479 5.85 -38.98 46.31
CA ARG A 479 6.91 -39.96 45.99
C ARG A 479 6.28 -41.34 45.75
N GLY A 480 6.40 -41.85 44.52
CA GLY A 480 5.86 -43.15 44.12
C GLY A 480 4.48 -43.12 43.47
N SER A 481 3.90 -41.96 43.17
CA SER A 481 2.62 -41.81 42.45
C SER A 481 2.65 -42.53 41.09
N SER A 482 3.70 -42.34 40.30
CA SER A 482 3.90 -43.04 39.03
C SER A 482 4.00 -44.56 39.21
N THR A 483 4.68 -45.02 40.26
CA THR A 483 4.78 -46.45 40.59
C THR A 483 3.43 -47.04 40.97
N GLN A 484 2.66 -46.35 41.82
CA GLN A 484 1.32 -46.78 42.24
C GLN A 484 0.33 -46.75 41.07
N ARG A 485 0.42 -45.75 40.19
CA ARG A 485 -0.35 -45.69 38.95
C ARG A 485 -0.07 -46.89 38.05
N SER A 486 1.21 -47.21 37.83
CA SER A 486 1.60 -48.37 37.02
C SER A 486 1.13 -49.68 37.64
N LEU A 487 1.19 -49.83 38.98
CA LEU A 487 0.66 -50.99 39.68
C LEU A 487 -0.87 -51.11 39.56
N ALA A 488 -1.59 -49.99 39.65
CA ALA A 488 -3.04 -49.96 39.48
C ALA A 488 -3.45 -50.37 38.05
N ILE A 489 -2.78 -49.83 37.03
CA ILE A 489 -3.00 -50.22 35.62
C ILE A 489 -2.68 -51.69 35.40
N GLN A 490 -1.54 -52.17 35.93
CA GLN A 490 -1.13 -53.56 35.82
C GLN A 490 -2.18 -54.51 36.44
N ALA A 491 -2.71 -54.16 37.62
CA ALA A 491 -3.73 -54.96 38.30
C ALA A 491 -5.04 -55.00 37.51
N ASP A 492 -5.48 -53.88 36.94
CA ASP A 492 -6.68 -53.82 36.11
C ASP A 492 -6.51 -54.64 34.82
N LEU A 493 -5.37 -54.53 34.14
CA LEU A 493 -5.06 -55.31 32.92
C LEU A 493 -4.98 -56.82 33.20
N LEU A 494 -4.34 -57.22 34.31
CA LEU A 494 -4.28 -58.63 34.72
C LEU A 494 -5.68 -59.18 35.03
N THR A 495 -6.54 -58.38 35.65
CA THR A 495 -7.94 -58.75 35.92
C THR A 495 -8.69 -58.97 34.61
N GLN A 496 -8.58 -58.04 33.67
CA GLN A 496 -9.24 -58.15 32.36
C GLN A 496 -8.73 -59.34 31.54
N LEU A 497 -7.41 -59.57 31.50
CA LEU A 497 -6.82 -60.73 30.86
C LEU A 497 -7.25 -62.05 31.51
N GLY A 498 -7.42 -62.07 32.83
CA GLY A 498 -7.95 -63.21 33.57
C GLY A 498 -9.39 -63.55 33.13
N LEU A 499 -10.26 -62.56 33.07
CA LEU A 499 -11.64 -62.73 32.59
C LEU A 499 -11.68 -63.19 31.13
N ALA A 500 -10.83 -62.61 30.27
CA ALA A 500 -10.69 -63.03 28.87
C ALA A 500 -10.24 -64.50 28.77
N ARG A 501 -9.26 -64.90 29.57
CA ARG A 501 -8.78 -66.29 29.64
C ARG A 501 -9.90 -67.24 30.03
N ASP A 502 -10.73 -66.87 31.00
CA ASP A 502 -11.82 -67.72 31.48
C ASP A 502 -12.92 -67.92 30.43
N VAL A 503 -13.17 -66.89 29.60
CA VAL A 503 -14.05 -66.99 28.43
C VAL A 503 -13.48 -67.94 27.38
N VAL A 504 -12.22 -67.73 26.99
CA VAL A 504 -11.56 -68.56 25.94
C VAL A 504 -11.45 -70.01 26.40
N ARG A 505 -11.15 -70.25 27.68
CA ARG A 505 -11.10 -71.59 28.28
C ARG A 505 -12.47 -72.26 28.27
N ALA A 506 -13.52 -71.57 28.69
CA ALA A 506 -14.90 -72.09 28.63
C ALA A 506 -15.28 -72.49 27.20
N ALA A 507 -14.94 -71.63 26.22
CA ALA A 507 -15.21 -71.90 24.82
C ALA A 507 -14.42 -73.11 24.29
N HIS A 508 -13.16 -73.26 24.69
CA HIS A 508 -12.33 -74.40 24.32
C HIS A 508 -12.81 -75.72 24.93
N ASP A 509 -13.29 -75.70 26.18
CA ASP A 509 -13.84 -76.88 26.84
C ASP A 509 -15.19 -77.30 26.22
N ALA A 510 -16.01 -76.33 25.79
CA ALA A 510 -17.26 -76.59 25.07
C ALA A 510 -17.02 -77.11 23.64
N LYS A 511 -16.01 -76.58 22.94
CA LYS A 511 -15.59 -77.03 21.61
C LYS A 511 -14.07 -77.01 21.49
N ARG A 512 -13.47 -78.19 21.37
CA ARG A 512 -12.02 -78.40 21.23
C ARG A 512 -11.49 -77.95 19.87
N LEU A 513 -11.43 -76.63 19.66
CA LEU A 513 -10.89 -76.01 18.45
C LEU A 513 -9.41 -75.65 18.65
N PRO A 514 -8.52 -75.99 17.71
CA PRO A 514 -7.10 -75.62 17.77
C PRO A 514 -6.86 -74.11 17.87
N GLY A 515 -7.67 -73.30 17.18
CA GLY A 515 -7.57 -71.83 17.22
C GLY A 515 -7.84 -71.23 18.61
N LEU A 516 -8.70 -71.86 19.42
CA LEU A 516 -8.95 -71.42 20.80
C LEU A 516 -7.82 -71.81 21.74
N HIS A 517 -7.15 -72.94 21.47
CA HIS A 517 -5.97 -73.33 22.22
C HIS A 517 -4.82 -72.35 21.99
N GLU A 518 -4.60 -71.94 20.74
CA GLU A 518 -3.60 -70.91 20.41
C GLU A 518 -3.98 -69.55 21.02
N LEU A 519 -5.25 -69.15 20.97
CA LEU A 519 -5.69 -67.90 21.58
C LEU A 519 -5.50 -67.90 23.10
N LEU A 520 -5.78 -69.03 23.77
CA LEU A 520 -5.55 -69.21 25.21
C LEU A 520 -4.05 -69.06 25.54
N TYR A 521 -3.18 -69.68 24.74
CA TYR A 521 -1.73 -69.54 24.89
C TYR A 521 -1.27 -68.08 24.70
N ARG A 522 -1.82 -67.36 23.72
CA ARG A 522 -1.51 -65.93 23.50
C ARG A 522 -1.97 -65.06 24.67
N VAL A 523 -3.14 -65.34 25.26
CA VAL A 523 -3.62 -64.63 26.46
C VAL A 523 -2.69 -64.90 27.65
N ASP A 524 -2.34 -66.17 27.92
CA ASP A 524 -1.43 -66.52 29.02
C ASP A 524 -0.03 -65.91 28.82
N LYS A 525 0.45 -65.79 27.57
CA LYS A 525 1.70 -65.10 27.25
C LYS A 525 1.65 -63.61 27.61
N GLN A 526 0.53 -62.94 27.34
CA GLN A 526 0.36 -61.53 27.73
C GLN A 526 0.29 -61.38 29.26
N VAL A 527 -0.43 -62.27 29.95
CA VAL A 527 -0.45 -62.31 31.43
C VAL A 527 0.96 -62.45 31.99
N GLY A 528 1.75 -63.40 31.48
CA GLY A 528 3.13 -63.61 31.92
C GLY A 528 4.05 -62.41 31.64
N LYS A 529 3.83 -61.70 30.52
CA LYS A 529 4.61 -60.50 30.16
C LYS A 529 4.46 -59.38 31.20
N ILE A 530 3.23 -59.15 31.66
CA ILE A 530 2.93 -58.03 32.57
C ILE A 530 2.81 -58.44 34.04
N GLN A 531 3.06 -59.69 34.41
CA GLN A 531 2.91 -60.15 35.80
C GLN A 531 3.94 -59.53 36.75
N ASN A 532 5.17 -59.32 36.28
CA ASN A 532 6.26 -58.80 37.10
C ASN A 532 6.50 -57.30 36.90
N HIS A 533 6.33 -56.80 35.68
CA HIS A 533 6.51 -55.37 35.37
C HIS A 533 5.72 -54.97 34.12
N LEU A 534 5.13 -53.77 34.14
CA LEU A 534 4.44 -53.17 33.00
C LEU A 534 5.37 -52.15 32.32
N HIS A 535 5.80 -52.42 31.08
CA HIS A 535 6.68 -51.52 30.34
C HIS A 535 5.87 -50.43 29.60
N SER A 536 6.54 -49.34 29.24
CA SER A 536 5.95 -48.26 28.45
C SER A 536 5.41 -48.78 27.11
N GLY A 537 4.09 -48.64 26.90
CA GLY A 537 3.40 -49.09 25.69
C GLY A 537 2.70 -50.45 25.79
N ASP A 538 2.93 -51.22 26.87
CA ASP A 538 2.27 -52.52 27.06
C ASP A 538 0.74 -52.37 27.22
N GLU A 539 0.27 -51.32 27.92
CA GLU A 539 -1.17 -51.05 28.11
C GLU A 539 -1.89 -50.92 26.77
N VAL A 540 -1.38 -50.09 25.86
CA VAL A 540 -1.99 -49.86 24.54
C VAL A 540 -1.99 -51.14 23.71
N SER A 541 -0.88 -51.89 23.73
CA SER A 541 -0.74 -53.14 22.97
C SER A 541 -1.69 -54.23 23.48
N ILE A 542 -1.85 -54.35 24.79
CA ILE A 542 -2.72 -55.37 25.41
C ILE A 542 -4.19 -55.03 25.20
N ILE A 543 -4.58 -53.76 25.32
CA ILE A 543 -5.96 -53.33 25.05
C ILE A 543 -6.30 -53.56 23.56
N ALA A 544 -5.38 -53.23 22.65
CA ALA A 544 -5.57 -53.51 21.23
C ALA A 544 -5.77 -55.01 20.97
N PHE A 545 -4.92 -55.86 21.56
CA PHE A 545 -5.02 -57.31 21.47
C PHE A 545 -6.36 -57.85 22.02
N LEU A 546 -6.78 -57.39 23.21
CA LEU A 546 -8.05 -57.81 23.80
C LEU A 546 -9.23 -57.44 22.88
N ARG A 547 -9.24 -56.25 22.30
CA ARG A 547 -10.32 -55.80 21.41
C ARG A 547 -10.33 -56.55 20.07
N SER A 548 -9.18 -56.63 19.40
CA SER A 548 -9.10 -57.17 18.03
C SER A 548 -9.17 -58.69 17.99
N ASP A 549 -8.54 -59.37 18.94
CA ASP A 549 -8.30 -60.81 18.85
C ASP A 549 -9.20 -61.62 19.79
N VAL A 550 -9.65 -61.04 20.90
CA VAL A 550 -10.45 -61.76 21.92
C VAL A 550 -11.92 -61.32 21.90
N GLU A 551 -12.19 -60.04 22.12
CA GLU A 551 -13.55 -59.49 22.18
C GLU A 551 -14.29 -59.59 20.85
N ALA A 552 -13.59 -59.42 19.73
CA ALA A 552 -14.13 -59.61 18.38
C ALA A 552 -14.75 -61.01 18.17
N LEU A 553 -14.31 -62.01 18.95
CA LEU A 553 -14.81 -63.38 18.85
C LEU A 553 -16.01 -63.64 19.76
N PHE A 554 -16.33 -62.77 20.73
CA PHE A 554 -17.35 -63.04 21.75
C PHE A 554 -18.73 -63.32 21.18
N ASP A 555 -19.12 -62.59 20.12
CA ASP A 555 -20.43 -62.78 19.49
C ASP A 555 -20.55 -64.15 18.80
N HIS A 556 -19.43 -64.76 18.42
CA HIS A 556 -19.39 -66.14 17.95
C HIS A 556 -19.31 -67.14 19.11
N LEU A 557 -18.44 -66.89 20.11
CA LEU A 557 -18.20 -67.81 21.23
C LEU A 557 -19.44 -67.99 22.13
N GLN A 558 -20.31 -66.99 22.26
CA GLN A 558 -21.57 -67.11 23.01
C GLN A 558 -22.53 -68.18 22.46
N THR A 559 -22.31 -68.65 21.23
CA THR A 559 -23.09 -69.75 20.62
C THR A 559 -22.65 -71.14 21.12
N PHE A 560 -21.55 -71.23 21.87
CA PHE A 560 -20.97 -72.52 22.29
C PHE A 560 -21.60 -73.08 23.58
N GLY A 561 -22.54 -72.34 24.18
CA GLY A 561 -23.40 -72.82 25.25
C GLY A 561 -23.60 -71.80 26.38
N PRO A 562 -24.54 -72.06 27.29
CA PRO A 562 -24.79 -71.19 28.46
C PRO A 562 -23.54 -70.88 29.30
N PRO A 563 -22.63 -71.84 29.59
CA PRO A 563 -21.43 -71.57 30.42
C PRO A 563 -20.48 -70.53 29.81
N VAL A 564 -20.40 -70.46 28.48
CA VAL A 564 -19.54 -69.48 27.79
C VAL A 564 -20.19 -68.10 27.82
N ARG A 565 -21.52 -68.06 27.66
CA ARG A 565 -22.29 -66.80 27.71
C ARG A 565 -22.20 -66.13 29.07
N GLU A 566 -22.35 -66.89 30.16
CA GLU A 566 -22.19 -66.37 31.53
C GLU A 566 -20.81 -65.74 31.75
N ARG A 567 -19.75 -66.36 31.21
CA ARG A 567 -18.37 -65.83 31.32
C ARG A 567 -18.18 -64.55 30.48
N ILE A 568 -18.79 -64.48 29.31
CA ILE A 568 -18.76 -63.26 28.46
C ILE A 568 -19.53 -62.12 29.13
N GLU A 569 -20.67 -62.41 29.75
CA GLU A 569 -21.44 -61.42 30.50
C GLU A 569 -20.66 -60.91 31.72
N ALA A 570 -20.00 -61.80 32.47
CA ALA A 570 -19.12 -61.42 33.56
C ALA A 570 -17.94 -60.53 33.10
N TYR A 571 -17.35 -60.84 31.93
CA TYR A 571 -16.32 -59.99 31.33
C TYR A 571 -16.87 -58.59 30.98
N ARG A 572 -18.00 -58.52 30.27
CA ARG A 572 -18.61 -57.25 29.84
C ARG A 572 -19.06 -56.39 31.03
N ALA A 573 -19.56 -57.02 32.09
CA ALA A 573 -19.98 -56.33 33.32
C ALA A 573 -18.81 -55.72 34.10
N ALA A 574 -17.61 -56.30 33.99
CA ALA A 574 -16.40 -55.77 34.63
C ALA A 574 -15.78 -54.57 33.90
N LEU A 575 -16.22 -54.26 32.67
CA LEU A 575 -15.70 -53.14 31.90
C LEU A 575 -16.36 -51.81 32.29
N ALA A 576 -15.56 -50.77 32.45
CA ALA A 576 -16.07 -49.42 32.69
C ALA A 576 -16.77 -48.85 31.42
N PRO A 577 -18.02 -48.35 31.50
CA PRO A 577 -18.84 -48.01 30.32
C PRO A 577 -18.26 -46.96 29.37
N LYS A 578 -17.39 -46.06 29.86
CA LYS A 578 -16.79 -44.98 29.06
C LYS A 578 -15.41 -45.32 28.48
N ILE A 579 -14.70 -46.29 29.08
CA ILE A 579 -13.29 -46.55 28.78
C ILE A 579 -13.16 -47.91 28.05
N GLY A 580 -14.08 -48.84 28.26
CA GLY A 580 -14.09 -50.14 27.60
C GLY A 580 -12.93 -51.04 28.05
N THR A 581 -12.50 -50.88 29.31
CA THR A 581 -11.48 -51.68 30.01
C THR A 581 -11.90 -51.82 31.48
N VAL A 582 -11.32 -52.78 32.21
CA VAL A 582 -11.43 -52.81 33.68
C VAL A 582 -10.73 -51.55 34.24
N TYR A 583 -11.35 -50.88 35.23
CA TYR A 583 -10.90 -49.57 35.73
C TYR A 583 -11.13 -49.42 37.25
N ASP A 584 -11.03 -50.51 38.00
CA ASP A 584 -11.41 -50.51 39.42
C ASP A 584 -10.27 -50.02 40.31
N ARG A 585 -9.04 -50.50 40.08
CA ARG A 585 -7.87 -50.09 40.86
C ARG A 585 -7.38 -48.72 40.45
N ARG A 586 -7.44 -48.40 39.16
CA ARG A 586 -7.07 -47.08 38.66
C ARG A 586 -8.00 -45.98 39.18
N ARG A 587 -9.31 -46.25 39.29
CA ARG A 587 -10.28 -45.30 39.88
C ARG A 587 -10.09 -45.05 41.37
N LEU A 588 -9.49 -45.99 42.10
CA LEU A 588 -9.18 -45.80 43.53
C LEU A 588 -7.86 -45.03 43.73
N PHE A 589 -6.97 -45.06 42.74
CA PHE A 589 -5.71 -44.32 42.75
C PHE A 589 -5.88 -42.87 42.29
N GLU A 590 -6.67 -42.65 41.24
CA GLU A 590 -7.08 -41.33 40.75
C GLU A 590 -8.11 -40.68 41.67
#